data_AF-A0A494XTK5-F1
#
_entry.id   AF-A0A494XTK5-F1
#
_cell.length_a   1.000
_cell.length_b   1.000
_cell.length_c   1.000
_cell.angle_alpha   90.00
_cell.angle_beta   90.00
_cell.angle_gamma   90.00
#
_symmetry.space_group_name_H-M   'P 1'
#
loop_
_entity.id
_entity.type
_entity.pdbx_description
1 polymer ?
#
loop_
_entity_poly.entity_id
_entity_poly.type
_entity_poly.pdbx_seq_one_letter_code
_entity_poly.pdbx_strand_id
1 'polypeptide(L)' 'MDGFVRHRIEGVSVDIEVVPAAPRGFTARFRLVGGAREPDWHDAVHVTHGPFSSQQAAEEAAKSEALVRILAHGSS' A
#
# COMPACT_ATOMS: atom_id res chain seq x y z
N MET A 1 -13.29 9.00 -9.71
CA MET A 1 -12.22 9.56 -8.87
C MET A 1 -11.74 8.43 -8.00
N ASP A 2 -10.67 7.77 -8.43
CA ASP A 2 -10.02 6.68 -7.71
C ASP A 2 -9.50 7.20 -6.37
N GLY A 3 -9.96 6.63 -5.24
CA GLY A 3 -9.61 7.04 -3.88
C GLY A 3 -8.16 6.76 -3.48
N PHE A 4 -7.29 6.51 -4.46
CA PHE A 4 -5.89 6.21 -4.26
C PHE A 4 -5.06 7.49 -4.18
N VAL A 5 -4.35 7.65 -3.07
CA VAL A 5 -3.31 8.65 -2.88
C VAL A 5 -1.98 8.03 -3.30
N ARG A 6 -1.30 8.68 -4.25
CA ARG A 6 0.03 8.24 -4.70
C ARG A 6 1.10 8.76 -3.75
N HIS A 7 1.85 7.83 -3.17
CA HIS A 7 3.05 8.08 -2.39
C HIS A 7 4.28 7.63 -3.17
N ARG A 8 5.45 8.19 -2.84
CA ARG A 8 6.74 7.70 -3.34
C ARG A 8 7.55 7.20 -2.15
N ILE A 9 7.95 5.93 -2.19
CA ILE A 9 8.68 5.24 -1.13
C ILE A 9 9.91 4.61 -1.77
N GLU A 10 11.11 4.97 -1.32
CA GLU A 10 12.38 4.46 -1.87
C GLU A 10 12.48 4.54 -3.41
N GLY A 11 11.91 5.59 -4.02
CA GLY A 11 11.90 5.78 -5.47
C GLY A 11 10.82 4.99 -6.24
N VAL A 12 10.08 4.11 -5.56
CA VAL A 12 8.94 3.36 -6.11
C VAL A 12 7.66 4.15 -5.85
N SER A 13 6.74 4.21 -6.83
CA SER A 13 5.44 4.83 -6.59
C SER A 13 4.50 3.82 -5.96
N VAL A 14 3.72 4.23 -4.97
CA VAL A 14 2.80 3.38 -4.23
C VAL A 14 1.46 4.09 -4.19
N ASP A 15 0.44 3.51 -4.82
CA ASP A 15 -0.92 4.03 -4.74
C ASP A 15 -1.59 3.39 -3.52
N ILE A 16 -2.04 4.20 -2.56
CA ILE A 16 -2.67 3.76 -1.30
C ILE A 16 -4.08 4.31 -1.23
N GLU A 17 -5.06 3.47 -0.92
CA GLU A 17 -6.43 3.88 -0.65
C GLU A 17 -6.89 3.33 0.69
N VAL A 18 -7.38 4.22 1.53
CA VAL A 18 -8.01 3.83 2.80
C VAL A 18 -9.48 3.54 2.56
N VAL A 19 -9.92 2.33 2.91
CA VAL A 19 -11.31 1.90 2.79
C VAL A 19 -11.90 1.62 4.18
N PRO A 20 -13.17 1.98 4.42
CA PRO A 20 -13.86 1.58 5.64
C PRO A 20 -13.92 0.04 5.75
N ALA A 21 -13.66 -0.49 6.95
CA ALA A 21 -13.70 -1.93 7.21
C ALA A 21 -14.80 -2.27 8.23
N ALA A 22 -15.59 -3.31 7.93
CA ALA A 22 -16.58 -3.86 8.86
C ALA A 22 -15.88 -4.77 9.90
N PRO A 23 -16.37 -4.84 11.16
CA PRO A 23 -17.57 -4.21 11.70
C PRO A 23 -17.41 -2.74 12.12
N ARG A 24 -16.19 -2.27 12.40
CA ARG A 24 -15.83 -0.85 12.64
C ARG A 24 -14.35 -0.65 12.34
N GLY A 25 -14.00 0.50 11.75
CA GLY A 25 -12.62 0.92 11.53
C GLY A 25 -12.28 1.11 10.05
N PHE A 26 -10.99 1.10 9.75
CA PHE A 26 -10.44 1.36 8.42
C PHE A 26 -9.40 0.29 8.08
N THR A 27 -9.32 -0.09 6.81
CA THR A 27 -8.17 -0.80 6.26
C THR A 27 -7.61 0.02 5.11
N ALA A 28 -6.42 -0.31 4.63
CA ALA A 28 -5.84 0.33 3.48
C ALA A 28 -5.45 -0.71 2.45
N ARG A 29 -5.79 -0.45 1.20
CA ARG A 29 -5.30 -1.19 0.05
C ARG A 29 -4.17 -0.40 -0.59
N PHE A 30 -3.10 -1.06 -1.00
CA PHE A 30 -2.01 -0.43 -1.71
C PHE A 30 -1.55 -1.27 -2.89
N ARG A 31 -1.03 -0.61 -3.92
CA ARG A 31 -0.39 -1.24 -5.08
C ARG A 31 0.89 -0.50 -5.41
N LEU A 32 1.89 -1.24 -5.88
CA LEU A 32 3.20 -0.71 -6.22
C LEU A 32 3.19 -0.35 -7.71
N VAL A 33 3.27 0.92 -8.06
CA VAL A 33 3.22 1.40 -9.44
C VAL A 33 4.62 1.80 -9.90
N GLY A 34 5.15 1.05 -10.87
CA GLY A 34 6.39 1.39 -11.56
C GLY A 34 7.66 0.86 -10.89
N GLY A 35 8.54 0.34 -11.75
CA GLY A 35 9.80 -0.33 -11.44
C GLY A 35 10.31 -0.99 -12.74
N ALA A 36 11.62 -1.12 -12.91
CA ALA A 36 12.20 -1.78 -14.10
C ALA A 36 12.16 -3.31 -14.02
N ARG A 37 11.55 -3.87 -12.97
CA ARG A 37 11.54 -5.31 -12.68
C ARG A 37 10.09 -5.80 -12.58
N GLU A 38 9.80 -6.74 -13.47
CA GLU A 38 8.69 -7.70 -13.56
C GLU A 38 7.24 -7.15 -13.49
N PRO A 39 6.40 -7.45 -14.49
CA PRO A 39 5.02 -6.93 -14.57
C PRO A 39 4.11 -7.46 -13.44
N ASP A 40 4.32 -8.68 -12.94
CA ASP A 40 3.50 -9.29 -11.88
C ASP A 40 3.59 -8.55 -10.53
N TRP A 41 4.64 -7.77 -10.29
CA TRP A 41 4.81 -7.01 -9.05
C TRP A 41 3.94 -5.73 -9.01
N HIS A 42 3.56 -5.21 -10.17
CA HIS A 42 2.90 -3.91 -10.28
C HIS A 42 1.38 -3.95 -10.21
N ASP A 43 0.79 -5.11 -10.53
CA ASP A 43 -0.66 -5.28 -10.61
C ASP A 43 -1.29 -5.91 -9.35
N ALA A 44 -0.48 -6.35 -8.37
CA ALA A 44 -0.98 -6.92 -7.13
C ALA A 44 -1.47 -5.82 -6.16
N VAL A 45 -2.78 -5.80 -5.89
CA VAL A 45 -3.36 -5.01 -4.81
C VAL A 45 -3.20 -5.76 -3.49
N HIS A 46 -2.49 -5.17 -2.55
CA HIS A 46 -2.32 -5.67 -1.19
C HIS A 46 -3.25 -4.94 -0.23
N VAL A 47 -3.72 -5.63 0.80
CA VAL A 47 -4.59 -5.06 1.84
C VAL A 47 -3.90 -5.22 3.18
N THR A 48 -3.85 -4.13 3.96
CA THR A 48 -3.22 -4.13 5.28
C THR A 48 -4.02 -4.97 6.28
N HIS A 49 -3.31 -5.52 7.27
CA HIS A 49 -3.91 -6.29 8.35
C HIS A 49 -4.66 -5.37 9.34
N GLY A 50 -5.87 -4.93 8.95
CA GLY A 50 -6.82 -4.14 9.74
C GLY A 50 -8.01 -4.96 10.26
N PRO A 51 -8.95 -4.36 11.01
CA PRO A 51 -9.28 -2.93 10.98
C PRO A 51 -8.50 -2.05 11.98
N PHE A 52 -8.08 -0.88 11.51
CA PHE A 52 -7.47 0.20 12.29
C PHE A 52 -8.53 1.19 12.80
N SER A 53 -8.23 1.85 13.93
CA SER A 53 -9.14 2.80 14.58
C SER A 53 -9.26 4.15 13.85
N SER A 54 -8.32 4.48 12.94
CA SER A 54 -8.32 5.72 12.17
C SER A 54 -7.84 5.51 10.73
N GLN A 55 -8.24 6.41 9.83
CA GLN A 55 -7.77 6.39 8.44
C GLN A 55 -6.24 6.52 8.36
N GLN A 56 -5.69 7.40 9.21
CA GLN A 56 -4.26 7.68 9.24
C GLN A 56 -3.45 6.45 9.70
N ALA A 57 -3.95 5.68 10.67
CA ALA A 57 -3.32 4.43 11.08
C ALA A 57 -3.33 3.37 9.96
N ALA A 58 -4.43 3.28 9.19
CA ALA A 58 -4.50 2.38 8.05
C ALA A 58 -3.52 2.80 6.93
N GLU A 59 -3.41 4.10 6.66
CA GLU A 59 -2.46 4.65 5.68
C GLU A 59 -1.01 4.38 6.07
N GLU A 60 -0.62 4.65 7.32
CA GLU A 60 0.74 4.39 7.82
C GLU A 60 1.08 2.89 7.81
N ALA A 61 0.11 2.01 8.10
CA ALA A 61 0.28 0.58 7.96
C ALA A 61 0.56 0.18 6.49
N ALA A 62 -0.16 0.78 5.54
CA ALA A 62 0.06 0.52 4.11
C ALA A 62 1.43 1.01 3.65
N LYS A 63 1.87 2.19 4.08
CA LYS A 63 3.23 2.70 3.79
C LYS A 63 4.30 1.77 4.35
N SER A 64 4.11 1.28 5.59
CA SER A 64 5.06 0.40 6.26
C SER A 64 5.16 -0.96 5.55
N GLU A 65 4.03 -1.59 5.22
CA GLU A 65 4.03 -2.85 4.47
C GLU A 65 4.58 -2.69 3.04
N ALA A 66 4.24 -1.59 2.36
CA ALA A 66 4.79 -1.27 1.05
C ALA A 66 6.32 -1.14 1.12
N LEU A 67 6.85 -0.43 2.12
CA LEU A 67 8.29 -0.29 2.34
C LEU A 67 8.96 -1.65 2.56
N VAL A 68 8.41 -2.51 3.42
CA VAL A 68 8.96 -3.86 3.65
C VAL A 68 9.02 -4.66 2.35
N ARG A 69 7.98 -4.59 1.51
CA ARG A 69 7.95 -5.27 0.20
C ARG A 69 8.98 -4.70 -0.76
N ILE A 70 9.12 -3.37 -0.82
CA ILE A 70 10.11 -2.69 -1.66
C ILE A 70 11.52 -3.11 -1.25
N LEU A 71 11.83 -3.11 0.05
CA LEU A 71 13.14 -3.51 0.58
C LEU A 71 13.45 -4.99 0.35
N ALA A 72 12.44 -5.87 0.51
CA ALA A 72 12.57 -7.30 0.24
C ALA A 72 12.88 -7.59 -1.24
N HIS A 73 12.34 -6.80 -2.17
CA HIS A 73 12.60 -6.95 -3.62
C HIS A 73 13.81 -6.16 -4.11
N GLY A 74 14.22 -5.09 -3.42
CA GLY A 74 15.37 -4.25 -3.77
C GLY A 74 16.73 -4.83 -3.36
N SER A 75 16.76 -5.86 -2.53
CA SER A 75 17.98 -6.48 -2.00
C SER A 75 18.53 -7.64 -2.85
N SER A 76 18.18 -7.71 -4.16
CA SER A 76 18.67 -8.76 -5.08
C SER A 76 19.40 -8.23 -6.31
#